data_AF-A0AAY5F512-F1
#
_entry.id   AF-A0AAY5F512-F1
#
_cell.length_a   1.000
_cell.length_b   1.000
_cell.length_c   1.000
_cell.angle_alpha   90.00
_cell.angle_beta   90.00
_cell.angle_gamma   90.00
#
_symmetry.space_group_name_H-M   'P 1'
#
loop_
_entity.id
_entity.type
_entity.pdbx_description
1 polymer ?
#
loop_
_entity_poly.entity_id
_entity_poly.type
_entity_poly.pdbx_seq_one_letter_code
_entity_poly.pdbx_strand_id
1 'polypeptide(L)'
;SDGRTDGTDGRPGHTGDMLISHLDSGLTFAELCVELRAMCNVCEEQPLTLKWIDDEGDPCTISSQMEMDEAFRIYGRTKPSGLLLHVFPSAPEKPGMPCPGEDKSIYRRGARRWRKLYRVNGHLFQAKRFNRKAHCGHCSERIWGLGRQGYKCINCRLLVHKRCHKLVPLTCQSVAGPLSFRTWPGHSEHLDGMEGIQISEGLGLADFDLIRVIGRGSYAKVLLVRLKKTEHMYAMKVVKKELVHDDEDIDWVQTEKHVFEQASSNPFLVGLHSCFQTESRLFLVIEYVNGGDLMFHMQRQRKLPEEHARFYAAEICIALNFLHEKGIIYRDLKLDNVLLDQDGHIKLTDYGMCKEGIRPGDTTSTFCGTPNYIAPEILRGEDYGFSVDWWALGVLMFEMMAGRSPFDIITDNPDMNTEEYLFQVILEKPIRIPRSLSVKAASVLKGFLNKDPKERLGCQVQTGFSDIKSHTFFRSIDWDQLEQKQVTPPFKPQITDEYGLDNFDTQFTNEPVQLTPDDEEAIRRIDQTEFEGFEYINPLLLSTEESV
;
A
#
# COMPACT_ATOMS: atom_id res chain seq x y z
N SER A 1 -0.58 45.96 -8.47
CA SER A 1 0.62 46.81 -8.41
C SER A 1 1.81 45.95 -8.02
N ASP A 2 2.82 45.92 -8.89
CA ASP A 2 4.17 45.37 -8.77
C ASP A 2 4.35 43.86 -8.53
N GLY A 3 4.07 43.07 -9.58
CA GLY A 3 4.70 41.76 -9.77
C GLY A 3 6.06 41.91 -10.44
N ARG A 4 7.15 41.73 -9.69
CA ARG A 4 8.51 41.69 -10.24
C ARG A 4 8.69 40.44 -11.12
N THR A 5 9.06 40.65 -12.37
CA THR A 5 9.50 39.62 -13.30
C THR A 5 10.95 39.24 -12.98
N ASP A 6 11.16 38.06 -12.42
CA ASP A 6 12.49 37.44 -12.41
C ASP A 6 12.62 36.64 -13.70
N GLY A 7 13.15 37.30 -14.73
CA GLY A 7 13.36 36.67 -16.04
C GLY A 7 14.62 35.82 -16.02
N THR A 8 14.54 34.57 -16.47
CA THR A 8 15.60 33.93 -17.26
C THR A 8 15.08 32.67 -17.98
N ASP A 9 15.62 32.47 -19.19
CA ASP A 9 15.51 31.29 -20.08
C ASP A 9 14.30 31.23 -21.04
N GLY A 10 14.23 32.21 -21.96
CA GLY A 10 13.27 32.20 -23.07
C GLY A 10 13.55 31.08 -24.08
N ARG A 11 13.05 29.87 -23.81
CA ARG A 11 12.93 28.81 -24.83
C ARG A 11 11.88 29.24 -25.86
N PRO A 12 12.12 29.03 -27.17
CA PRO A 12 11.16 29.43 -28.20
C PRO A 12 9.80 28.76 -27.94
N GLY A 13 8.79 29.55 -27.56
CA GLY A 13 7.44 29.07 -27.25
C GLY A 13 6.99 29.14 -25.79
N HIS A 14 7.83 29.56 -24.84
CA HIS A 14 7.46 29.80 -23.44
C HIS A 14 7.79 31.25 -23.03
N THR A 15 6.80 31.97 -22.48
CA THR A 15 6.95 33.40 -22.12
C THR A 15 7.32 33.64 -20.65
N GLY A 16 7.35 32.59 -19.82
CA GLY A 16 7.75 32.65 -18.41
C GLY A 16 6.63 32.28 -17.43
N ASP A 17 6.99 32.32 -16.14
CA ASP A 17 6.10 32.05 -15.00
C ASP A 17 5.51 33.36 -14.47
N MET A 18 4.21 33.37 -14.21
CA MET A 18 3.47 34.53 -13.69
C MET A 18 2.72 34.18 -12.42
N LEU A 19 3.09 34.81 -11.31
CA LEU A 19 2.41 34.64 -10.03
C LEU A 19 1.26 35.64 -9.91
N ILE A 20 0.03 35.14 -9.79
CA ILE A 20 -1.17 35.93 -9.54
C ILE A 20 -1.49 35.85 -8.05
N SER A 21 -1.06 36.87 -7.31
CA SER A 21 -1.20 36.92 -5.85
C SER A 21 -2.65 37.00 -5.36
N HIS A 22 -3.51 37.73 -6.08
CA HIS A 22 -4.94 37.85 -5.77
C HIS A 22 -5.76 38.15 -7.04
N LEU A 23 -6.82 37.39 -7.29
CA LEU A 23 -7.91 37.84 -8.15
C LEU A 23 -8.79 38.76 -7.32
N ASP A 24 -9.00 39.99 -7.76
CA ASP A 24 -10.19 40.73 -7.34
C ASP A 24 -11.41 39.85 -7.65
N SER A 25 -12.41 39.85 -6.77
CA SER A 25 -13.56 38.93 -6.78
C SER A 25 -14.51 39.04 -7.99
N GLY A 26 -14.05 39.66 -9.09
CA GLY A 26 -14.76 39.82 -10.35
C GLY A 26 -13.93 39.68 -11.62
N LEU A 27 -12.63 39.32 -11.56
CA LEU A 27 -11.84 39.16 -12.80
C LEU A 27 -12.25 37.88 -13.54
N THR A 28 -12.67 38.03 -14.79
CA THR A 28 -13.06 36.91 -15.66
C THR A 28 -11.85 36.32 -16.40
N PHE A 29 -11.96 35.06 -16.82
CA PHE A 29 -10.94 34.37 -17.60
C PHE A 29 -10.64 35.11 -18.92
N ALA A 30 -11.66 35.72 -19.54
CA ALA A 30 -11.47 36.51 -20.74
C ALA A 30 -10.61 37.76 -20.47
N GLU A 31 -10.87 38.48 -19.38
CA GLU A 31 -10.08 39.65 -18.96
C GLU A 31 -8.65 39.24 -18.60
N LEU A 32 -8.48 38.13 -17.87
CA LEU A 32 -7.16 37.58 -17.57
C LEU A 32 -6.35 37.28 -18.85
N CYS A 33 -6.98 36.66 -19.86
CA CYS A 33 -6.31 36.41 -21.13
C CYS A 33 -5.92 37.70 -21.87
N VAL A 34 -6.72 38.77 -21.79
CA VAL A 34 -6.39 40.07 -22.39
C VAL A 34 -5.17 40.68 -21.69
N GLU A 35 -5.14 40.67 -20.36
CA GLU A 35 -4.01 41.18 -19.58
C GLU A 35 -2.73 40.39 -19.85
N LEU A 36 -2.80 39.06 -19.84
CA LEU A 36 -1.64 38.20 -20.09
C LEU A 36 -1.08 38.37 -21.51
N ARG A 37 -1.95 38.59 -22.52
CA ARG A 37 -1.50 38.92 -23.88
C ARG A 37 -0.74 40.25 -23.92
N ALA A 38 -1.26 41.27 -23.25
CA ALA A 38 -0.60 42.58 -23.17
C ALA A 38 0.76 42.49 -22.44
N MET A 39 0.83 41.75 -21.33
CA MET A 39 2.08 41.58 -20.57
C MET A 39 3.12 40.73 -21.27
N CYS A 40 2.70 39.67 -22.00
CA CYS A 40 3.60 38.77 -22.72
C CYS A 40 3.88 39.23 -24.16
N ASN A 41 3.35 40.38 -24.58
CA ASN A 41 3.45 40.93 -25.94
C ASN A 41 3.00 39.92 -27.04
N VAL A 42 1.88 39.22 -26.78
CA VAL A 42 1.30 38.21 -27.67
C VAL A 42 0.16 38.82 -28.49
N CYS A 43 0.16 38.62 -29.81
CA CYS A 43 -0.89 39.12 -30.71
C CYS A 43 -2.26 38.51 -30.38
N GLU A 44 -3.36 39.26 -30.55
CA GLU A 44 -4.73 38.76 -30.29
C GLU A 44 -5.07 37.50 -31.12
N GLU A 45 -4.53 37.40 -32.33
CA GLU A 45 -4.77 36.28 -33.25
C GLU A 45 -3.94 35.03 -32.89
N GLN A 46 -2.95 35.15 -32.00
CA GLN A 46 -2.09 34.05 -31.61
C GLN A 46 -2.72 33.23 -30.47
N PRO A 47 -2.69 31.88 -30.55
CA PRO A 47 -3.19 31.04 -29.47
C PRO A 47 -2.39 31.24 -28.18
N LEU A 48 -3.09 31.26 -27.05
CA LEU A 48 -2.53 31.41 -25.72
C LEU A 48 -3.00 30.22 -24.87
N THR A 49 -2.06 29.45 -24.33
CA THR A 49 -2.34 28.36 -23.39
C THR A 49 -1.82 28.74 -22.01
N LEU A 50 -2.71 28.67 -21.02
CA LEU A 50 -2.40 28.90 -19.61
C LEU A 50 -2.36 27.57 -18.88
N LYS A 51 -1.32 27.35 -18.08
CA LYS A 51 -1.21 26.16 -17.24
C LYS A 51 -0.89 26.53 -15.80
N TRP A 52 -1.45 25.81 -14.84
CA TRP A 52 -1.06 25.89 -13.43
C TRP A 52 -0.66 24.50 -12.95
N ILE A 53 0.00 24.43 -11.79
CA ILE A 53 0.33 23.17 -11.14
C ILE A 53 -0.65 22.98 -9.99
N ASP A 54 -1.39 21.87 -10.01
CA ASP A 54 -2.27 21.50 -8.91
C ASP A 54 -1.50 21.04 -7.66
N ASP A 55 -2.23 20.74 -6.59
CA ASP A 55 -1.68 20.23 -5.34
C ASP A 55 -0.99 18.86 -5.50
N GLU A 56 -1.19 18.21 -6.63
CA GLU A 56 -0.64 16.91 -6.99
C GLU A 56 0.61 17.02 -7.88
N GLY A 57 0.99 18.23 -8.30
CA GLY A 57 2.18 18.50 -9.10
C GLY A 57 1.98 18.34 -10.61
N ASP A 58 0.74 18.18 -11.08
CA ASP A 58 0.40 17.97 -12.49
C ASP A 58 0.10 19.31 -13.21
N PRO A 59 0.56 19.50 -14.47
CA PRO A 59 0.27 20.71 -15.24
C PRO A 59 -1.13 20.68 -15.83
N CYS A 60 -2.02 21.50 -15.27
CA CYS A 60 -3.42 21.63 -15.66
C CYS A 60 -3.65 22.86 -16.55
N THR A 61 -4.31 22.68 -17.70
CA THR A 61 -4.66 23.79 -18.60
C THR A 61 -5.92 24.50 -18.12
N ILE A 62 -5.89 25.84 -18.12
CA ILE A 62 -7.06 26.67 -17.88
C ILE A 62 -7.57 27.17 -19.23
N SER A 63 -8.77 26.75 -19.60
CA SER A 63 -9.42 27.10 -20.88
C SER A 63 -10.79 27.74 -20.72
N SER A 64 -11.31 27.83 -19.49
CA SER A 64 -12.63 28.38 -19.18
C SER A 64 -12.67 29.05 -17.80
N GLN A 65 -13.70 29.87 -17.56
CA GLN A 65 -13.96 30.49 -16.26
C GLN A 65 -14.05 29.46 -15.13
N MET A 66 -14.76 28.35 -15.36
CA MET A 66 -14.98 27.31 -14.35
C MET A 66 -13.66 26.63 -13.94
N GLU A 67 -12.76 26.37 -14.89
CA GLU A 67 -11.43 25.81 -14.61
C GLU A 67 -10.53 26.81 -13.89
N MET A 68 -10.68 28.11 -14.18
CA MET A 68 -9.96 29.16 -13.47
C MET A 68 -10.42 29.25 -12.02
N ASP A 69 -11.72 29.35 -11.78
CA ASP A 69 -12.30 29.44 -10.43
C ASP A 69 -11.92 28.22 -9.58
N GLU A 70 -11.94 27.02 -10.18
CA GLU A 70 -11.54 25.78 -9.51
C GLU A 70 -10.03 25.75 -9.19
N ALA A 71 -9.18 26.21 -10.12
CA ALA A 71 -7.74 26.33 -9.87
C ALA A 71 -7.45 27.23 -8.65
N PHE A 72 -8.11 28.39 -8.57
CA PHE A 72 -7.97 29.29 -7.43
C PHE A 72 -8.56 28.72 -6.14
N ARG A 73 -9.70 28.01 -6.21
CA ARG A 73 -10.30 27.34 -5.05
C ARG A 73 -9.37 26.29 -4.45
N ILE A 74 -8.71 25.49 -5.29
CA ILE A 74 -7.75 24.46 -4.86
C ILE A 74 -6.48 25.11 -4.31
N TYR A 75 -5.89 26.06 -5.04
CA TYR A 75 -4.61 26.67 -4.65
C TYR A 75 -4.71 27.52 -3.37
N GLY A 76 -5.87 28.17 -3.14
CA GLY A 76 -6.13 28.95 -1.93
C GLY A 76 -6.19 28.11 -0.63
N ARG A 77 -6.35 26.78 -0.72
CA ARG A 77 -6.30 25.88 0.44
C ARG A 77 -4.88 25.52 0.88
N THR A 78 -3.92 25.52 -0.05
CA THR A 78 -2.59 24.94 0.17
C THR A 78 -1.47 25.99 0.19
N LYS A 79 -1.63 27.15 -0.48
CA LYS A 79 -0.62 28.23 -0.48
C LYS A 79 -1.28 29.62 -0.46
N PRO A 80 -1.05 30.45 0.59
CA PRO A 80 -1.71 31.75 0.72
C PRO A 80 -1.17 32.85 -0.21
N SER A 81 -0.14 32.57 -1.02
CA SER A 81 0.63 33.56 -1.81
C SER A 81 0.17 33.75 -3.27
N GLY A 82 -0.90 33.07 -3.71
CA GLY A 82 -1.51 33.21 -5.03
C GLY A 82 -1.10 32.15 -6.07
N LEU A 83 -1.85 32.07 -7.18
CA LEU A 83 -1.75 31.03 -8.21
C LEU A 83 -0.58 31.30 -9.17
N LEU A 84 0.34 30.34 -9.33
CA LEU A 84 1.41 30.41 -10.32
C LEU A 84 0.94 29.86 -11.67
N LEU A 85 1.01 30.69 -12.72
CA LEU A 85 0.66 30.33 -14.09
C LEU A 85 1.90 30.26 -14.98
N HIS A 86 1.99 29.19 -15.76
CA HIS A 86 2.92 29.03 -16.87
C HIS A 86 2.22 29.43 -18.18
N VAL A 87 2.77 30.43 -18.87
CA VAL A 87 2.14 31.01 -20.06
C VAL A 87 2.87 30.55 -21.33
N PHE A 88 2.09 30.07 -22.31
CA PHE A 88 2.60 29.62 -23.61
C PHE A 88 1.87 30.35 -24.73
N PRO A 89 2.55 31.13 -25.59
CA PRO A 89 1.98 31.77 -26.79
C PRO A 89 1.80 30.76 -27.94
N SER A 90 1.27 29.58 -27.62
CA SER A 90 1.00 28.51 -28.55
C SER A 90 -0.13 27.62 -28.01
N ALA A 91 -0.69 26.76 -28.87
CA ALA A 91 -1.57 25.67 -28.47
C ALA A 91 -0.88 24.33 -28.78
N PRO A 92 -1.16 23.27 -28.00
CA PRO A 92 -0.64 21.95 -28.31
C PRO A 92 -1.24 21.45 -29.63
N GLU A 93 -0.42 20.79 -30.46
CA GLU A 93 -0.87 20.28 -31.76
C GLU A 93 -2.08 19.32 -31.67
N LYS A 94 -2.21 18.63 -30.53
CA LYS A 94 -3.32 17.73 -30.21
C LYS A 94 -3.65 17.81 -28.71
N PRO A 95 -4.92 17.59 -28.31
CA PRO A 95 -5.29 17.50 -26.91
C PRO A 95 -4.43 16.48 -26.15
N GLY A 96 -3.85 16.90 -25.03
CA GLY A 96 -2.99 16.06 -24.18
C GLY A 96 -1.52 15.95 -24.60
N MET A 97 -1.07 16.72 -25.60
CA MET A 97 0.35 16.92 -25.94
C MET A 97 0.89 18.18 -25.24
N PRO A 98 2.22 18.28 -25.03
CA PRO A 98 2.84 19.52 -24.56
C PRO A 98 2.74 20.64 -25.61
N CYS A 99 2.72 21.88 -25.16
CA CYS A 99 2.86 23.06 -26.01
C CYS A 99 4.27 23.12 -26.63
N PRO A 100 4.43 23.68 -27.84
CA PRO A 100 5.75 24.05 -28.36
C PRO A 100 6.56 24.86 -27.34
N GLY A 101 7.73 24.37 -26.95
CA GLY A 101 8.58 24.98 -25.92
C GLY A 101 8.33 24.49 -24.48
N GLU A 102 7.34 23.62 -24.27
CA GLU A 102 7.08 22.97 -22.98
C GLU A 102 7.95 21.73 -22.79
N ASP A 103 8.70 21.69 -21.70
CA ASP A 103 9.54 20.55 -21.32
C ASP A 103 9.52 20.27 -19.82
N LYS A 104 10.10 19.13 -19.44
CA LYS A 104 10.11 18.63 -18.06
C LYS A 104 10.98 19.42 -17.10
N SER A 105 11.82 20.36 -17.57
CA SER A 105 12.53 21.29 -16.69
C SER A 105 11.67 22.52 -16.32
N ILE A 106 10.61 22.77 -17.12
CA ILE A 106 9.37 23.52 -16.80
C ILE A 106 8.95 23.34 -15.34
N TYR A 107 8.70 22.08 -15.03
CA TYR A 107 8.02 21.64 -13.83
C TYR A 107 9.05 20.96 -12.93
N ARG A 108 9.39 21.57 -11.79
CA ARG A 108 10.36 20.97 -10.86
C ARG A 108 9.90 19.55 -10.49
N ARG A 109 10.85 18.60 -10.54
CA ARG A 109 10.61 17.15 -10.55
C ARG A 109 9.97 16.61 -9.28
N GLY A 110 9.09 15.62 -9.47
CA GLY A 110 8.78 14.58 -8.50
C GLY A 110 7.40 14.69 -7.87
N ALA A 111 6.35 14.21 -8.55
CA ALA A 111 5.08 13.84 -7.93
C ALA A 111 4.28 12.87 -8.82
N ARG A 112 3.41 12.09 -8.18
CA ARG A 112 2.63 10.95 -8.69
C ARG A 112 1.40 11.43 -9.48
N ARG A 113 1.06 10.68 -10.53
CA ARG A 113 0.00 10.96 -11.54
C ARG A 113 -1.43 10.76 -11.03
N TRP A 114 -2.35 11.68 -11.35
CA TRP A 114 -3.80 11.45 -11.21
C TRP A 114 -4.53 10.92 -12.46
N ARG A 115 -5.75 10.43 -12.21
CA ARG A 115 -6.56 9.51 -13.03
C ARG A 115 -6.89 10.05 -14.44
N LYS A 116 -6.04 9.75 -15.42
CA LYS A 116 -6.24 10.06 -16.85
C LYS A 116 -7.51 9.43 -17.44
N LEU A 117 -8.48 10.27 -17.81
CA LEU A 117 -9.72 9.92 -18.51
C LEU A 117 -9.61 10.23 -20.00
N TYR A 118 -10.11 9.33 -20.85
CA TYR A 118 -10.04 9.38 -22.30
C TYR A 118 -11.45 9.54 -22.87
N ARG A 119 -11.80 10.74 -23.31
CA ARG A 119 -13.10 10.96 -23.95
C ARG A 119 -13.05 10.52 -25.41
N VAL A 120 -13.87 9.54 -25.80
CA VAL A 120 -14.02 9.11 -27.19
C VAL A 120 -15.48 8.85 -27.51
N ASN A 121 -16.03 9.53 -28.53
CA ASN A 121 -17.37 9.29 -29.08
C ASN A 121 -18.49 9.25 -28.01
N GLY A 122 -18.37 10.10 -26.98
CA GLY A 122 -19.31 10.22 -25.85
C GLY A 122 -18.94 9.38 -24.62
N HIS A 123 -18.03 8.43 -24.75
CA HIS A 123 -17.55 7.61 -23.64
C HIS A 123 -16.43 8.32 -22.89
N LEU A 124 -16.46 8.25 -21.56
CA LEU A 124 -15.34 8.68 -20.72
C LEU A 124 -14.60 7.43 -20.24
N PHE A 125 -13.52 7.08 -20.92
CA PHE A 125 -12.76 5.86 -20.71
C PHE A 125 -11.66 6.04 -19.67
N GLN A 126 -11.63 5.18 -18.65
CA GLN A 126 -10.56 5.13 -17.66
C GLN A 126 -9.71 3.89 -17.88
N ALA A 127 -8.39 4.02 -17.76
CA ALA A 127 -7.49 2.87 -17.84
C ALA A 127 -7.70 1.97 -16.61
N LYS A 128 -8.04 0.70 -16.81
CA LYS A 128 -8.29 -0.27 -15.74
C LYS A 128 -7.52 -1.57 -15.99
N ARG A 129 -7.23 -2.31 -14.92
CA ARG A 129 -6.83 -3.71 -14.99
C ARG A 129 -8.09 -4.57 -15.10
N PHE A 130 -8.05 -5.66 -15.84
CA PHE A 130 -9.20 -6.54 -16.00
C PHE A 130 -8.83 -7.98 -15.60
N ASN A 131 -9.81 -8.72 -15.12
CA ASN A 131 -9.62 -10.13 -14.77
C ASN A 131 -9.45 -11.01 -16.03
N ARG A 132 -9.11 -12.29 -15.84
CA ARG A 132 -8.81 -13.23 -16.93
C ARG A 132 -9.97 -13.47 -17.92
N LYS A 133 -11.20 -13.01 -17.69
CA LYS A 133 -12.38 -13.26 -18.53
C LYS A 133 -12.86 -12.04 -19.36
N ALA A 134 -12.14 -10.92 -19.35
CA ALA A 134 -12.57 -9.70 -20.05
C ALA A 134 -12.37 -9.74 -21.57
N HIS A 135 -13.41 -9.35 -22.34
CA HIS A 135 -13.40 -9.26 -23.79
C HIS A 135 -13.66 -7.82 -24.26
N CYS A 136 -13.02 -7.43 -25.37
CA CYS A 136 -13.13 -6.09 -25.94
C CYS A 136 -14.46 -5.94 -26.68
N GLY A 137 -15.32 -5.01 -26.27
CA GLY A 137 -16.61 -4.74 -26.91
C GLY A 137 -16.52 -4.14 -28.33
N HIS A 138 -15.32 -3.94 -28.87
CA HIS A 138 -15.10 -3.51 -30.25
C HIS A 138 -14.63 -4.64 -31.17
N CYS A 139 -13.61 -5.41 -30.79
CA CYS A 139 -13.05 -6.48 -31.63
C CYS A 139 -13.41 -7.89 -31.17
N SER A 140 -14.14 -8.02 -30.06
CA SER A 140 -14.54 -9.29 -29.41
C SER A 140 -13.37 -10.18 -28.96
N GLU A 141 -12.11 -9.77 -29.18
CA GLU A 141 -10.94 -10.45 -28.66
C GLU A 141 -10.73 -10.18 -27.16
N ARG A 142 -10.03 -11.12 -26.49
CA ARG A 142 -9.68 -11.04 -25.07
C ARG A 142 -8.78 -9.84 -24.76
N ILE A 143 -9.03 -9.16 -23.64
CA ILE A 143 -8.16 -8.10 -23.12
C ILE A 143 -7.12 -8.73 -22.18
N TRP A 144 -5.85 -8.74 -22.58
CA TRP A 144 -4.75 -9.36 -21.84
C TRP A 144 -3.46 -8.50 -21.91
N GLY A 145 -2.55 -8.67 -20.94
CA GLY A 145 -1.30 -7.88 -20.78
C GLY A 145 -0.93 -7.61 -19.31
N LEU A 146 0.20 -6.96 -19.04
CA LEU A 146 0.61 -6.53 -17.68
C LEU A 146 0.10 -5.10 -17.37
N GLY A 147 -0.34 -4.83 -16.13
CA GLY A 147 -0.80 -3.50 -15.69
C GLY A 147 -2.23 -3.15 -16.14
N ARG A 148 -2.51 -1.84 -16.39
CA ARG A 148 -3.83 -1.37 -16.90
C ARG A 148 -4.04 -1.88 -18.34
N GLN A 149 -4.61 -3.07 -18.51
CA GLN A 149 -4.69 -3.80 -19.80
C GLN A 149 -5.61 -3.15 -20.84
N GLY A 150 -6.60 -2.37 -20.42
CA GLY A 150 -7.54 -1.71 -21.34
C GLY A 150 -8.25 -0.53 -20.70
N TYR A 151 -9.33 -0.09 -21.34
CA TYR A 151 -10.15 1.03 -20.92
C TYR A 151 -11.57 0.57 -20.56
N LYS A 152 -12.13 1.09 -19.47
CA LYS A 152 -13.54 0.93 -19.06
C LYS A 152 -14.23 2.29 -19.15
N CYS A 153 -15.35 2.38 -19.86
CA CYS A 153 -16.14 3.61 -19.83
C CYS A 153 -16.80 3.76 -18.47
N ILE A 154 -16.59 4.88 -17.77
CA ILE A 154 -17.19 5.07 -16.44
C ILE A 154 -18.72 5.26 -16.50
N ASN A 155 -19.25 5.66 -17.65
CA ASN A 155 -20.69 5.92 -17.83
C ASN A 155 -21.48 4.66 -18.22
N CYS A 156 -21.03 3.93 -19.25
CA CYS A 156 -21.76 2.75 -19.77
C CYS A 156 -21.07 1.41 -19.51
N ARG A 157 -19.94 1.41 -18.80
CA ARG A 157 -19.13 0.22 -18.45
C ARG A 157 -18.55 -0.55 -19.63
N LEU A 158 -18.60 -0.01 -20.86
CA LEU A 158 -17.99 -0.63 -22.05
C LEU A 158 -16.49 -0.86 -21.85
N LEU A 159 -16.04 -2.10 -22.08
CA LEU A 159 -14.64 -2.52 -21.97
C LEU A 159 -14.01 -2.58 -23.36
N VAL A 160 -12.83 -1.98 -23.53
CA VAL A 160 -12.10 -2.00 -24.81
C VAL A 160 -10.60 -2.07 -24.60
N HIS A 161 -9.85 -2.65 -25.56
CA HIS A 161 -8.39 -2.54 -25.55
C HIS A 161 -7.96 -1.07 -25.64
N LYS A 162 -6.75 -0.80 -25.16
CA LYS A 162 -6.09 0.50 -25.39
C LYS A 162 -5.98 0.86 -26.87
N ARG A 163 -5.82 -0.12 -27.77
CA ARG A 163 -5.83 0.12 -29.22
C ARG A 163 -7.22 0.35 -29.80
N CYS A 164 -8.26 -0.18 -29.16
CA CYS A 164 -9.63 -0.20 -29.70
C CYS A 164 -10.51 0.98 -29.25
N HIS A 165 -10.17 1.70 -28.16
CA HIS A 165 -11.04 2.79 -27.65
C HIS A 165 -11.36 3.87 -28.68
N LYS A 166 -10.43 4.19 -29.59
CA LYS A 166 -10.62 5.18 -30.66
C LYS A 166 -11.55 4.71 -31.78
N LEU A 167 -11.79 3.41 -31.88
CA LEU A 167 -12.55 2.76 -32.94
C LEU A 167 -14.00 2.45 -32.52
N VAL A 168 -14.38 2.80 -31.29
CA VAL A 168 -15.74 2.60 -30.76
C VAL A 168 -16.72 3.55 -31.47
N PRO A 169 -17.77 3.06 -32.16
CA PRO A 169 -18.75 3.91 -32.83
C PRO A 169 -19.63 4.72 -31.85
N LEU A 170 -20.31 5.77 -32.36
CA LEU A 170 -20.99 6.81 -31.59
C LEU A 170 -22.24 6.34 -30.82
N THR A 171 -22.18 6.37 -29.49
CA THR A 171 -23.04 7.11 -28.52
C THR A 171 -23.04 6.42 -27.16
N CYS A 172 -22.43 7.06 -26.16
CA CYS A 172 -22.53 6.65 -24.77
C CYS A 172 -23.91 7.05 -24.22
N GLN A 173 -24.80 6.09 -24.03
CA GLN A 173 -26.15 6.34 -23.50
C GLN A 173 -26.12 6.37 -21.97
N SER A 174 -26.50 7.51 -21.37
CA SER A 174 -26.70 7.64 -19.91
C SER A 174 -28.07 7.11 -19.49
N VAL A 175 -28.08 5.89 -18.92
CA VAL A 175 -28.95 5.28 -17.88
C VAL A 175 -30.47 5.65 -17.82
N ALA A 176 -31.36 4.66 -18.10
CA ALA A 176 -32.61 4.36 -17.36
C ALA A 176 -33.39 3.13 -17.91
N GLY A 177 -33.66 2.13 -17.05
CA GLY A 177 -34.79 1.19 -17.18
C GLY A 177 -34.61 -0.10 -18.02
N PRO A 178 -35.24 -1.23 -17.63
CA PRO A 178 -35.03 -2.54 -18.25
C PRO A 178 -35.74 -2.59 -19.59
N LEU A 179 -35.14 -3.24 -20.61
CA LEU A 179 -35.86 -4.12 -21.54
C LEU A 179 -34.95 -4.67 -22.65
N SER A 180 -35.14 -5.97 -22.84
CA SER A 180 -35.06 -6.71 -24.11
C SER A 180 -33.70 -6.94 -24.73
N PHE A 181 -33.24 -8.18 -24.54
CA PHE A 181 -32.55 -8.95 -25.56
C PHE A 181 -33.14 -8.67 -26.95
N ARG A 182 -32.32 -8.10 -27.84
CA ARG A 182 -32.47 -8.26 -29.28
C ARG A 182 -31.36 -9.18 -29.76
N THR A 183 -31.69 -10.47 -29.80
CA THR A 183 -31.01 -11.50 -30.59
C THR A 183 -31.02 -11.11 -32.06
N TRP A 184 -29.87 -11.02 -32.71
CA TRP A 184 -29.74 -11.20 -34.17
C TRP A 184 -28.45 -11.98 -34.49
N PRO A 185 -28.43 -12.74 -35.60
CA PRO A 185 -28.01 -14.14 -35.61
C PRO A 185 -26.65 -14.38 -36.28
N GLY A 186 -26.07 -15.55 -35.97
CA GLY A 186 -25.10 -16.21 -36.85
C GLY A 186 -23.70 -16.36 -36.25
N HIS A 187 -23.47 -17.48 -35.58
CA HIS A 187 -22.55 -18.53 -36.03
C HIS A 187 -22.60 -19.67 -35.01
N SER A 188 -23.21 -20.78 -35.41
CA SER A 188 -23.09 -22.05 -34.72
C SER A 188 -21.79 -22.71 -35.14
N GLU A 189 -20.90 -22.98 -34.20
CA GLU A 189 -20.03 -24.16 -34.30
C GLU A 189 -19.95 -24.84 -32.93
N HIS A 190 -20.29 -26.13 -32.97
CA HIS A 190 -20.27 -27.07 -31.87
C HIS A 190 -18.86 -27.25 -31.30
N LEU A 191 -18.76 -27.21 -29.97
CA LEU A 191 -17.82 -28.03 -29.22
C LEU A 191 -18.57 -28.62 -28.03
N ASP A 192 -19.09 -29.82 -28.22
CA ASP A 192 -19.50 -30.73 -27.15
C ASP A 192 -18.25 -31.28 -26.44
N GLY A 193 -18.34 -31.41 -25.13
CA GLY A 193 -17.46 -32.28 -24.34
C GLY A 193 -16.60 -31.58 -23.28
N MET A 194 -17.21 -31.22 -22.15
CA MET A 194 -16.61 -31.36 -20.81
C MET A 194 -17.69 -31.14 -19.74
N GLU A 195 -18.26 -32.24 -19.26
CA GLU A 195 -19.11 -32.25 -18.08
C GLU A 195 -18.31 -31.85 -16.83
N GLY A 196 -18.86 -30.87 -16.10
CA GLY A 196 -18.88 -30.87 -14.64
C GLY A 196 -17.55 -30.71 -13.88
N ILE A 197 -17.01 -29.49 -13.86
CA ILE A 197 -16.42 -28.98 -12.62
C ILE A 197 -17.47 -28.04 -12.03
N GLN A 198 -18.19 -28.49 -11.00
CA GLN A 198 -18.96 -27.60 -10.14
C GLN A 198 -17.96 -26.61 -9.52
N ILE A 199 -17.96 -25.37 -10.00
CA ILE A 199 -17.30 -24.26 -9.33
C ILE A 199 -18.08 -24.07 -8.03
N SER A 200 -17.48 -24.44 -6.90
CA SER A 200 -18.06 -24.20 -5.58
C SER A 200 -18.47 -22.73 -5.47
N GLU A 201 -19.69 -22.46 -4.99
CA GLU A 201 -20.06 -21.13 -4.51
C GLU A 201 -18.97 -20.67 -3.53
N GLY A 202 -18.48 -19.44 -3.69
CA GLY A 202 -17.39 -18.93 -2.84
C GLY A 202 -17.81 -18.86 -1.36
N LEU A 203 -16.83 -18.98 -0.45
CA LEU A 203 -17.07 -18.80 0.98
C LEU A 203 -17.60 -17.39 1.29
N GLY A 204 -18.51 -17.28 2.24
CA GLY A 204 -19.06 -16.02 2.75
C GLY A 204 -19.15 -16.00 4.26
N LEU A 205 -19.60 -14.87 4.83
CA LEU A 205 -19.66 -14.67 6.28
C LEU A 205 -20.54 -15.70 6.99
N ALA A 206 -21.59 -16.19 6.34
CA ALA A 206 -22.52 -17.17 6.90
C ALA A 206 -21.87 -18.55 7.13
N ASP A 207 -20.74 -18.84 6.48
CA ASP A 207 -20.02 -20.11 6.62
C ASP A 207 -19.16 -20.15 7.89
N PHE A 208 -19.05 -19.04 8.61
CA PHE A 208 -18.23 -18.91 9.81
C PHE A 208 -19.07 -18.67 11.07
N ASP A 209 -18.65 -19.28 12.17
CA ASP A 209 -19.05 -18.87 13.51
C ASP A 209 -18.06 -17.82 14.03
N LEU A 210 -18.57 -16.69 14.52
CA LEU A 210 -17.75 -15.68 15.18
C LEU A 210 -17.63 -16.05 16.66
N ILE A 211 -16.40 -16.25 17.15
CA ILE A 211 -16.15 -16.81 18.50
C ILE A 211 -15.65 -15.74 19.47
N ARG A 212 -14.67 -14.93 19.05
CA ARG A 212 -14.04 -13.93 19.93
C ARG A 212 -13.43 -12.79 19.14
N VAL A 213 -13.36 -11.61 19.73
CA VAL A 213 -12.50 -10.53 19.22
C VAL A 213 -11.10 -10.74 19.80
N ILE A 214 -10.08 -10.82 18.95
CA ILE A 214 -8.71 -11.12 19.36
C ILE A 214 -7.73 -9.98 19.09
N GLY A 215 -8.14 -8.95 18.35
CA GLY A 215 -7.31 -7.77 18.14
C GLY A 215 -8.00 -6.65 17.37
N ARG A 216 -7.36 -5.48 17.39
CA ARG A 216 -7.68 -4.33 16.54
C ARG A 216 -6.40 -3.72 15.99
N GLY A 217 -6.42 -3.39 14.70
CA GLY A 217 -5.47 -2.48 14.08
C GLY A 217 -6.12 -1.13 13.77
N SER A 218 -5.36 -0.21 13.18
CA SER A 218 -5.84 1.12 12.80
C SER A 218 -7.06 1.10 11.86
N TYR A 219 -7.14 0.08 10.99
CA TYR A 219 -8.18 -0.04 9.95
C TYR A 219 -8.95 -1.35 9.98
N ALA A 220 -8.63 -2.25 10.93
CA ALA A 220 -9.16 -3.61 10.94
C ALA A 220 -9.55 -4.09 12.35
N LYS A 221 -10.60 -4.90 12.41
CA LYS A 221 -10.96 -5.70 13.59
C LYS A 221 -10.61 -7.16 13.30
N VAL A 222 -9.97 -7.85 14.23
CA VAL A 222 -9.59 -9.25 14.08
C VAL A 222 -10.42 -10.12 15.00
N LEU A 223 -11.09 -11.12 14.43
CA LEU A 223 -11.91 -12.08 15.16
C LEU A 223 -11.34 -13.48 15.05
N LEU A 224 -11.41 -14.24 16.13
CA LEU A 224 -11.34 -15.70 16.10
C LEU A 224 -12.66 -16.22 15.54
N VAL A 225 -12.57 -17.05 14.51
CA VAL A 225 -13.71 -17.64 13.82
C VAL A 225 -13.52 -19.14 13.63
N ARG A 226 -14.62 -19.85 13.40
CA ARG A 226 -14.61 -21.26 13.05
C ARG A 226 -15.34 -21.48 11.73
N LEU A 227 -14.71 -22.18 10.80
CA LEU A 227 -15.35 -22.58 9.55
C LEU A 227 -16.32 -23.74 9.83
N LYS A 228 -17.62 -23.52 9.64
CA LYS A 228 -18.68 -24.50 10.01
C LYS A 228 -18.56 -25.85 9.29
N LYS A 229 -17.97 -25.86 8.10
CA LYS A 229 -17.84 -27.07 7.28
C LYS A 229 -16.77 -28.03 7.85
N THR A 230 -15.68 -27.49 8.37
CA THR A 230 -14.50 -28.26 8.80
C THR A 230 -14.26 -28.21 10.31
N GLU A 231 -15.01 -27.37 11.02
CA GLU A 231 -14.79 -27.01 12.43
C GLU A 231 -13.39 -26.43 12.70
N HIS A 232 -12.66 -26.03 11.66
CA HIS A 232 -11.31 -25.49 11.80
C HIS A 232 -11.33 -24.02 12.23
N MET A 233 -10.36 -23.65 13.08
CA MET A 233 -10.24 -22.33 13.68
C MET A 233 -9.35 -21.42 12.81
N TYR A 234 -9.80 -20.19 12.61
CA TYR A 234 -9.09 -19.19 11.81
C TYR A 234 -9.13 -17.82 12.50
N ALA A 235 -8.19 -16.95 12.14
CA ALA A 235 -8.32 -15.53 12.41
C ALA A 235 -8.97 -14.86 11.20
N MET A 236 -9.90 -13.94 11.44
CA MET A 236 -10.62 -13.19 10.40
C MET A 236 -10.35 -11.70 10.60
N LYS A 237 -9.53 -11.12 9.72
CA LYS A 237 -9.28 -9.69 9.65
C LYS A 237 -10.41 -9.05 8.85
N VAL A 238 -11.09 -8.08 9.48
CA VAL A 238 -12.26 -7.40 8.93
C VAL A 238 -11.95 -5.93 8.73
N VAL A 239 -12.00 -5.48 7.47
CA VAL A 239 -11.72 -4.11 7.05
C VAL A 239 -13.01 -3.50 6.53
N LYS A 240 -13.35 -2.29 6.95
CA LYS A 240 -14.52 -1.59 6.42
C LYS A 240 -14.19 -0.97 5.06
N LYS A 241 -15.04 -1.20 4.06
CA LYS A 241 -14.90 -0.59 2.73
C LYS A 241 -15.04 0.93 2.76
N GLU A 242 -15.78 1.46 3.72
CA GLU A 242 -15.89 2.91 3.91
C GLU A 242 -14.56 3.57 4.28
N LEU A 243 -13.53 2.81 4.69
CA LEU A 243 -12.20 3.35 5.00
C LEU A 243 -11.25 3.25 3.80
N VAL A 244 -11.71 2.67 2.68
CA VAL A 244 -10.96 2.50 1.44
C VAL A 244 -11.49 3.54 0.47
N HIS A 245 -10.85 4.70 0.43
CA HIS A 245 -11.37 5.88 -0.27
C HIS A 245 -10.66 6.17 -1.58
N ASP A 246 -9.40 5.77 -1.71
CA ASP A 246 -8.55 6.14 -2.84
C ASP A 246 -7.86 4.92 -3.50
N ASP A 247 -7.20 5.19 -4.63
CA ASP A 247 -6.47 4.16 -5.37
C ASP A 247 -5.35 3.53 -4.53
N GLU A 248 -4.81 4.24 -3.53
CA GLU A 248 -3.74 3.73 -2.67
C GLU A 248 -4.27 2.71 -1.67
N ASP A 249 -5.45 2.95 -1.08
CA ASP A 249 -6.12 1.99 -0.20
C ASP A 249 -6.52 0.71 -0.95
N ILE A 250 -6.91 0.82 -2.23
CA ILE A 250 -7.25 -0.35 -3.05
C ILE A 250 -5.98 -1.13 -3.44
N ASP A 251 -4.91 -0.43 -3.83
CA ASP A 251 -3.62 -1.05 -4.09
C ASP A 251 -3.09 -1.73 -2.81
N TRP A 252 -3.30 -1.15 -1.63
CA TRP A 252 -2.98 -1.74 -0.32
C TRP A 252 -3.71 -3.07 -0.09
N VAL A 253 -5.03 -3.12 -0.28
CA VAL A 253 -5.83 -4.35 -0.15
C VAL A 253 -5.34 -5.44 -1.13
N GLN A 254 -5.02 -5.06 -2.36
CA GLN A 254 -4.58 -6.00 -3.39
C GLN A 254 -3.15 -6.52 -3.14
N THR A 255 -2.23 -5.64 -2.72
CA THR A 255 -0.87 -6.01 -2.32
C THR A 255 -0.92 -6.93 -1.11
N GLU A 256 -1.72 -6.62 -0.08
CA GLU A 256 -1.88 -7.48 1.10
C GLU A 256 -2.32 -8.89 0.70
N LYS A 257 -3.35 -9.02 -0.15
CA LYS A 257 -3.79 -10.31 -0.71
C LYS A 257 -2.66 -11.05 -1.44
N HIS A 258 -1.90 -10.36 -2.29
CA HIS A 258 -0.82 -10.99 -3.06
C HIS A 258 0.34 -11.47 -2.17
N VAL A 259 0.73 -10.67 -1.17
CA VAL A 259 1.78 -11.04 -0.21
C VAL A 259 1.35 -12.27 0.58
N PHE A 260 0.09 -12.33 1.03
CA PHE A 260 -0.50 -13.49 1.68
C PHE A 260 -0.44 -14.78 0.83
N GLU A 261 -0.70 -14.67 -0.48
CA GLU A 261 -0.59 -15.79 -1.42
C GLU A 261 0.85 -16.32 -1.51
N GLN A 262 1.86 -15.44 -1.51
CA GLN A 262 3.28 -15.83 -1.52
C GLN A 262 3.72 -16.41 -0.17
N ALA A 263 3.25 -15.80 0.93
CA ALA A 263 3.59 -16.13 2.32
C ALA A 263 3.24 -17.56 2.71
N SER A 264 2.20 -18.15 2.10
CA SER A 264 1.66 -19.47 2.45
C SER A 264 2.64 -20.65 2.31
N SER A 265 3.81 -20.42 1.69
CA SER A 265 4.87 -21.44 1.54
C SER A 265 5.99 -21.34 2.58
N ASN A 266 6.04 -20.28 3.39
CA ASN A 266 7.07 -20.07 4.39
C ASN A 266 6.54 -20.37 5.81
N PRO A 267 7.25 -21.14 6.64
CA PRO A 267 6.76 -21.59 7.95
C PRO A 267 6.66 -20.47 9.01
N PHE A 268 7.31 -19.33 8.76
CA PHE A 268 7.41 -18.19 9.67
C PHE A 268 6.60 -16.97 9.20
N LEU A 269 5.73 -17.18 8.22
CA LEU A 269 4.76 -16.18 7.76
C LEU A 269 3.34 -16.71 8.02
N VAL A 270 2.42 -15.83 8.41
CA VAL A 270 0.99 -16.17 8.51
C VAL A 270 0.44 -16.40 7.10
N GLY A 271 -0.18 -17.55 6.89
CA GLY A 271 -0.81 -17.93 5.62
C GLY A 271 -2.25 -17.41 5.48
N LEU A 272 -2.71 -17.27 4.23
CA LEU A 272 -4.08 -16.89 3.90
C LEU A 272 -4.88 -18.12 3.49
N HIS A 273 -6.05 -18.29 4.10
CA HIS A 273 -7.02 -19.33 3.75
C HIS A 273 -7.96 -18.84 2.64
N SER A 274 -8.64 -17.71 2.85
CA SER A 274 -9.63 -17.21 1.90
C SER A 274 -9.91 -15.72 2.06
N CYS A 275 -10.38 -15.08 1.01
CA CYS A 275 -10.92 -13.72 1.04
C CYS A 275 -12.35 -13.72 0.53
N PHE A 276 -13.22 -12.92 1.16
CA PHE A 276 -14.58 -12.65 0.69
C PHE A 276 -15.03 -11.26 1.14
N GLN A 277 -16.18 -10.81 0.65
CA GLN A 277 -16.67 -9.46 0.93
C GLN A 277 -18.18 -9.44 1.16
N THR A 278 -18.65 -8.41 1.87
CA THR A 278 -20.06 -7.99 1.93
C THR A 278 -20.19 -6.60 1.30
N GLU A 279 -21.38 -6.00 1.30
CA GLU A 279 -21.58 -4.64 0.78
C GLU A 279 -20.71 -3.60 1.50
N SER A 280 -20.41 -3.81 2.78
CA SER A 280 -19.74 -2.85 3.66
C SER A 280 -18.32 -3.23 4.08
N ARG A 281 -17.90 -4.50 3.90
CA ARG A 281 -16.66 -5.03 4.50
C ARG A 281 -15.90 -5.97 3.58
N LEU A 282 -14.60 -6.01 3.81
CA LEU A 282 -13.67 -7.01 3.28
C LEU A 282 -13.23 -7.93 4.41
N PHE A 283 -13.10 -9.22 4.10
CA PHE A 283 -12.74 -10.26 5.05
C PHE A 283 -11.54 -11.03 4.53
N LEU A 284 -10.48 -11.09 5.33
CA LEU A 284 -9.32 -11.94 5.10
C LEU A 284 -9.29 -13.01 6.19
N VAL A 285 -9.49 -14.26 5.80
CA VAL A 285 -9.41 -15.43 6.67
C VAL A 285 -8.00 -15.97 6.60
N ILE A 286 -7.30 -15.91 7.72
CA ILE A 286 -5.87 -16.22 7.85
C ILE A 286 -5.67 -17.27 8.94
N GLU A 287 -4.50 -17.89 8.93
CA GLU A 287 -4.08 -18.85 9.96
C GLU A 287 -4.24 -18.25 11.38
N TYR A 288 -4.84 -19.03 12.28
CA TYR A 288 -4.94 -18.65 13.69
C TYR A 288 -3.66 -19.04 14.45
N VAL A 289 -3.01 -18.06 15.07
CA VAL A 289 -1.77 -18.22 15.83
C VAL A 289 -2.03 -17.81 17.28
N ASN A 290 -1.96 -18.76 18.22
CA ASN A 290 -2.53 -18.63 19.57
C ASN A 290 -1.51 -18.53 20.72
N GLY A 291 -0.22 -18.46 20.42
CA GLY A 291 0.83 -18.27 21.44
C GLY A 291 1.01 -16.81 21.88
N GLY A 292 0.19 -15.89 21.37
CA GLY A 292 0.30 -14.45 21.56
C GLY A 292 1.35 -13.83 20.64
N ASP A 293 1.84 -12.66 21.00
CA ASP A 293 2.87 -11.92 20.25
C ASP A 293 4.10 -11.61 21.13
N LEU A 294 5.19 -11.19 20.49
CA LEU A 294 6.41 -10.83 21.20
C LEU A 294 6.23 -9.60 22.10
N MET A 295 5.28 -8.69 21.84
CA MET A 295 5.01 -7.56 22.72
C MET A 295 4.46 -8.07 24.07
N PHE A 296 3.44 -8.93 24.04
CA PHE A 296 2.89 -9.57 25.23
C PHE A 296 3.95 -10.40 25.98
N HIS A 297 4.78 -11.14 25.23
CA HIS A 297 5.89 -11.89 25.82
C HIS A 297 6.91 -10.96 26.53
N MET A 298 7.28 -9.84 25.90
CA MET A 298 8.18 -8.85 26.44
C MET A 298 7.60 -8.14 27.68
N GLN A 299 6.30 -7.85 27.72
CA GLN A 299 5.66 -7.27 28.90
C GLN A 299 5.76 -8.19 30.14
N ARG A 300 5.68 -9.51 29.93
CA ARG A 300 5.82 -10.51 31.01
C ARG A 300 7.27 -10.76 31.41
N GLN A 301 8.17 -10.93 30.44
CA GLN A 301 9.57 -11.26 30.70
C GLN A 301 10.44 -10.03 31.03
N ARG A 302 9.98 -8.83 30.65
CA ARG A 302 10.70 -7.54 30.64
C ARG A 302 11.92 -7.48 29.75
N LYS A 303 12.73 -8.53 29.72
CA LYS A 303 13.96 -8.65 28.93
C LYS A 303 14.26 -10.12 28.67
N LEU A 304 14.69 -10.43 27.45
CA LEU A 304 15.05 -11.79 27.04
C LEU A 304 16.56 -12.06 27.17
N PRO A 305 16.96 -13.30 27.48
CA PRO A 305 18.33 -13.76 27.29
C PRO A 305 18.76 -13.63 25.82
N GLU A 306 20.05 -13.38 25.58
CA GLU A 306 20.58 -13.23 24.21
C GLU A 306 20.34 -14.47 23.33
N GLU A 307 20.26 -15.66 23.94
CA GLU A 307 19.95 -16.90 23.23
C GLU A 307 18.50 -16.93 22.72
N HIS A 308 17.55 -16.43 23.50
CA HIS A 308 16.15 -16.33 23.08
C HIS A 308 16.02 -15.30 21.96
N ALA A 309 16.63 -14.12 22.15
CA ALA A 309 16.65 -13.07 21.13
C ALA A 309 17.32 -13.53 19.82
N ARG A 310 18.37 -14.35 19.91
CA ARG A 310 19.05 -14.94 18.74
C ARG A 310 18.14 -15.90 17.98
N PHE A 311 17.42 -16.76 18.69
CA PHE A 311 16.49 -17.70 18.08
C PHE A 311 15.41 -16.96 17.29
N TYR A 312 14.68 -16.05 17.93
CA TYR A 312 13.62 -15.28 17.27
C TYR A 312 14.15 -14.40 16.14
N ALA A 313 15.28 -13.72 16.33
CA ALA A 313 15.89 -12.92 15.28
C ALA A 313 16.29 -13.75 14.06
N ALA A 314 16.76 -14.99 14.26
CA ALA A 314 17.13 -15.87 13.15
C ALA A 314 15.91 -16.33 12.34
N GLU A 315 14.80 -16.65 12.99
CA GLU A 315 13.55 -16.98 12.29
C GLU A 315 12.98 -15.77 11.53
N ILE A 316 12.98 -14.59 12.16
CA ILE A 316 12.59 -13.33 11.49
C ILE A 316 13.50 -13.06 10.28
N CYS A 317 14.81 -13.32 10.39
CA CYS A 317 15.75 -13.19 9.26
C CYS A 317 15.35 -14.08 8.08
N ILE A 318 14.93 -15.33 8.33
CA ILE A 318 14.46 -16.25 7.28
C ILE A 318 13.18 -15.72 6.64
N ALA A 319 12.21 -15.29 7.46
CA ALA A 319 10.94 -14.73 6.98
C ALA A 319 11.14 -13.47 6.11
N LEU A 320 11.96 -12.52 6.57
CA LEU A 320 12.27 -11.29 5.82
C LEU A 320 13.04 -11.59 4.54
N ASN A 321 14.05 -12.46 4.58
CA ASN A 321 14.81 -12.81 3.37
C ASN A 321 13.91 -13.46 2.32
N PHE A 322 12.98 -14.33 2.72
CA PHE A 322 11.99 -14.90 1.81
C PHE A 322 11.14 -13.81 1.13
N LEU A 323 10.65 -12.82 1.88
CA LEU A 323 9.92 -11.70 1.31
C LEU A 323 10.80 -10.87 0.35
N HIS A 324 12.05 -10.59 0.72
CA HIS A 324 12.99 -9.82 -0.09
C HIS A 324 13.32 -10.53 -1.41
N GLU A 325 13.50 -11.85 -1.40
CA GLU A 325 13.71 -12.67 -2.61
C GLU A 325 12.51 -12.65 -3.56
N LYS A 326 11.31 -12.42 -3.02
CA LYS A 326 10.06 -12.21 -3.79
C LYS A 326 9.86 -10.76 -4.22
N GLY A 327 10.79 -9.85 -3.88
CA GLY A 327 10.69 -8.44 -4.20
C GLY A 327 9.67 -7.70 -3.34
N ILE A 328 9.51 -8.11 -2.08
CA ILE A 328 8.57 -7.55 -1.11
C ILE A 328 9.35 -6.93 0.06
N ILE A 329 9.13 -5.64 0.34
CA ILE A 329 9.62 -4.97 1.56
C ILE A 329 8.48 -5.02 2.60
N TYR A 330 8.76 -5.44 3.83
CA TYR A 330 7.72 -5.65 4.85
C TYR A 330 7.24 -4.36 5.52
N ARG A 331 8.17 -3.45 5.88
CA ARG A 331 7.96 -2.06 6.36
C ARG A 331 7.22 -1.87 7.68
N ASP A 332 6.70 -2.91 8.32
CA ASP A 332 6.04 -2.79 9.65
C ASP A 332 6.46 -3.89 10.63
N LEU A 333 7.77 -4.18 10.68
CA LEU A 333 8.32 -5.05 11.73
C LEU A 333 8.33 -4.32 13.07
N LYS A 334 7.60 -4.91 14.03
CA LYS A 334 7.50 -4.49 15.43
C LYS A 334 7.14 -5.68 16.30
N LEU A 335 7.29 -5.56 17.62
CA LEU A 335 7.00 -6.65 18.57
C LEU A 335 5.57 -7.21 18.42
N ASP A 336 4.57 -6.34 18.20
CA ASP A 336 3.16 -6.73 18.06
C ASP A 336 2.88 -7.57 16.80
N ASN A 337 3.70 -7.41 15.77
CA ASN A 337 3.53 -8.11 14.48
C ASN A 337 4.34 -9.41 14.39
N VAL A 338 5.03 -9.81 15.46
CA VAL A 338 5.73 -11.10 15.55
C VAL A 338 4.95 -12.00 16.50
N LEU A 339 4.10 -12.85 15.92
CA LEU A 339 3.29 -13.81 16.66
C LEU A 339 4.12 -15.02 17.07
N LEU A 340 3.70 -15.74 18.10
CA LEU A 340 4.25 -17.04 18.50
C LEU A 340 3.20 -18.14 18.26
N ASP A 341 3.58 -19.22 17.58
CA ASP A 341 2.73 -20.41 17.49
C ASP A 341 2.74 -21.21 18.80
N GLN A 342 1.90 -22.24 18.87
CA GLN A 342 1.74 -23.10 20.06
C GLN A 342 3.04 -23.81 20.50
N ASP A 343 4.02 -23.94 19.60
CA ASP A 343 5.30 -24.58 19.89
C ASP A 343 6.39 -23.55 20.23
N GLY A 344 6.15 -22.27 19.92
CA GLY A 344 7.01 -21.14 20.26
C GLY A 344 7.83 -20.61 19.10
N HIS A 345 7.56 -21.02 17.86
CA HIS A 345 8.15 -20.44 16.66
C HIS A 345 7.45 -19.14 16.28
N ILE A 346 8.17 -18.23 15.64
CA ILE A 346 7.58 -16.96 15.22
C ILE A 346 6.73 -17.10 13.95
N LYS A 347 5.74 -16.23 13.81
CA LYS A 347 5.07 -15.95 12.54
C LYS A 347 4.89 -14.44 12.37
N LEU A 348 5.41 -13.88 11.27
CA LEU A 348 5.11 -12.49 10.92
C LEU A 348 3.68 -12.38 10.39
N THR A 349 2.98 -11.32 10.79
CA THR A 349 1.60 -11.05 10.39
C THR A 349 1.46 -9.63 9.82
N ASP A 350 0.23 -9.21 9.49
CA ASP A 350 -0.12 -7.85 9.06
C ASP A 350 0.71 -7.30 7.88
N TYR A 351 0.43 -7.80 6.68
CA TYR A 351 1.14 -7.40 5.46
C TYR A 351 0.64 -6.11 4.82
N GLY A 352 -0.26 -5.37 5.48
CA GLY A 352 -0.84 -4.16 4.92
C GLY A 352 0.24 -3.14 4.50
N MET A 353 1.30 -2.98 5.29
CA MET A 353 2.35 -2.02 4.96
C MET A 353 3.35 -2.54 3.92
N CYS A 354 3.20 -3.74 3.36
CA CYS A 354 4.17 -4.28 2.41
C CYS A 354 4.30 -3.44 1.13
N LYS A 355 5.47 -3.50 0.50
CA LYS A 355 5.71 -3.00 -0.85
C LYS A 355 6.20 -4.12 -1.74
N GLU A 356 5.39 -4.53 -2.70
CA GLU A 356 5.74 -5.57 -3.67
C GLU A 356 6.35 -5.02 -4.97
N GLY A 357 6.89 -5.93 -5.79
CA GLY A 357 7.39 -5.64 -7.13
C GLY A 357 8.75 -4.94 -7.16
N ILE A 358 9.49 -4.96 -6.05
CA ILE A 358 10.83 -4.37 -5.92
C ILE A 358 11.84 -5.35 -6.52
N ARG A 359 12.47 -4.97 -7.63
CA ARG A 359 13.57 -5.75 -8.22
C ARG A 359 14.89 -5.38 -7.55
N PRO A 360 15.95 -6.21 -7.71
CA PRO A 360 17.28 -5.83 -7.26
C PRO A 360 17.70 -4.46 -7.81
N GLY A 361 17.91 -3.49 -6.91
CA GLY A 361 18.28 -2.11 -7.25
C GLY A 361 17.11 -1.13 -7.38
N ASP A 362 15.86 -1.61 -7.39
CA ASP A 362 14.68 -0.74 -7.33
C ASP A 362 14.50 -0.19 -5.91
N THR A 363 13.87 0.97 -5.81
CA THR A 363 13.57 1.67 -4.56
C THR A 363 12.13 2.18 -4.52
N THR A 364 11.67 2.56 -3.33
CA THR A 364 10.39 3.22 -3.08
C THR A 364 10.59 4.39 -2.11
N SER A 365 9.61 5.28 -1.98
CA SER A 365 9.73 6.53 -1.20
C SER A 365 8.55 6.85 -0.29
N THR A 366 7.59 5.94 -0.14
CA THR A 366 6.43 6.15 0.74
C THR A 366 6.88 6.27 2.20
N PHE A 367 6.55 7.39 2.85
CA PHE A 367 6.75 7.55 4.29
C PHE A 367 5.73 6.68 5.05
N CYS A 368 6.18 5.61 5.71
CA CYS A 368 5.31 4.68 6.44
C CYS A 368 6.11 3.88 7.47
N GLY A 369 5.39 3.11 8.30
CA GLY A 369 5.95 2.29 9.37
C GLY A 369 5.59 2.83 10.76
N THR A 370 5.83 2.02 11.79
CA THR A 370 5.57 2.40 13.18
C THR A 370 6.70 3.31 13.70
N PRO A 371 6.42 4.49 14.30
CA PRO A 371 7.42 5.53 14.60
C PRO A 371 8.75 5.04 15.23
N ASN A 372 8.69 4.14 16.22
CA ASN A 372 9.88 3.61 16.90
C ASN A 372 10.79 2.75 16.01
N TYR A 373 10.28 2.22 14.89
CA TYR A 373 10.98 1.30 14.00
C TYR A 373 11.33 1.94 12.65
N ILE A 374 10.89 3.17 12.39
CA ILE A 374 11.17 3.86 11.12
C ILE A 374 12.69 4.05 10.95
N ALA A 375 13.19 3.67 9.77
CA ALA A 375 14.60 3.77 9.44
C ALA A 375 15.03 5.22 9.14
N PRO A 376 16.29 5.61 9.41
CA PRO A 376 16.77 6.98 9.19
C PRO A 376 16.61 7.48 7.75
N GLU A 377 16.78 6.61 6.75
CA GLU A 377 16.59 6.96 5.34
C GLU A 377 15.14 7.37 5.01
N ILE A 378 14.14 6.73 5.64
CA ILE A 378 12.73 7.11 5.48
C ILE A 378 12.49 8.51 6.07
N LEU A 379 13.04 8.77 7.27
CA LEU A 379 12.90 10.07 7.94
C LEU A 379 13.59 11.22 7.20
N ARG A 380 14.63 10.93 6.41
CA ARG A 380 15.30 11.90 5.53
C ARG A 380 14.57 12.12 4.20
N GLY A 381 13.51 11.35 3.92
CA GLY A 381 12.83 11.37 2.63
C GLY A 381 13.66 10.79 1.48
N GLU A 382 14.60 9.90 1.79
CA GLU A 382 15.42 9.21 0.79
C GLU A 382 14.63 8.04 0.18
N ASP A 383 14.92 7.72 -1.08
CA ASP A 383 14.47 6.48 -1.70
C ASP A 383 15.13 5.29 -0.96
N TYR A 384 14.33 4.28 -0.62
CA TYR A 384 14.76 3.14 0.18
C TYR A 384 14.36 1.80 -0.45
N GLY A 385 15.04 0.74 -0.02
CA GLY A 385 14.76 -0.64 -0.42
C GLY A 385 14.58 -1.55 0.80
N PHE A 386 15.06 -2.79 0.71
CA PHE A 386 14.99 -3.79 1.79
C PHE A 386 15.74 -3.38 3.08
N SER A 387 16.58 -2.35 3.03
CA SER A 387 17.40 -1.89 4.17
C SER A 387 16.58 -1.50 5.41
N VAL A 388 15.35 -1.07 5.22
CA VAL A 388 14.46 -0.58 6.30
C VAL A 388 14.00 -1.72 7.20
N ASP A 389 13.81 -2.93 6.67
CA ASP A 389 13.42 -4.10 7.45
C ASP A 389 14.57 -4.57 8.36
N TRP A 390 15.82 -4.52 7.85
CA TRP A 390 17.01 -4.84 8.64
C TRP A 390 17.27 -3.84 9.78
N TRP A 391 16.94 -2.56 9.56
CA TRP A 391 16.96 -1.57 10.63
C TRP A 391 15.92 -1.90 11.72
N ALA A 392 14.67 -2.16 11.31
CA ALA A 392 13.59 -2.50 12.23
C ALA A 392 13.92 -3.77 13.04
N LEU A 393 14.58 -4.77 12.43
CA LEU A 393 15.08 -5.94 13.14
C LEU A 393 16.13 -5.55 14.19
N GLY A 394 17.03 -4.61 13.88
CA GLY A 394 17.99 -4.08 14.85
C GLY A 394 17.30 -3.44 16.06
N VAL A 395 16.23 -2.68 15.85
CA VAL A 395 15.43 -2.07 16.91
C VAL A 395 14.76 -3.15 17.76
N LEU A 396 14.09 -4.11 17.12
CA LEU A 396 13.40 -5.22 17.78
C LEU A 396 14.38 -6.09 18.60
N MET A 397 15.56 -6.40 18.04
CA MET A 397 16.62 -7.10 18.77
C MET A 397 17.14 -6.33 19.98
N PHE A 398 17.25 -5.00 19.86
CA PHE A 398 17.64 -4.16 20.99
C PHE A 398 16.58 -4.25 22.10
N GLU A 399 15.30 -4.12 21.75
CA GLU A 399 14.19 -4.21 22.70
C GLU A 399 14.18 -5.56 23.42
N MET A 400 14.29 -6.67 22.68
CA MET A 400 14.37 -8.01 23.28
C MET A 400 15.50 -8.12 24.31
N MET A 401 16.71 -7.66 23.96
CA MET A 401 17.89 -7.82 24.82
C MET A 401 18.07 -6.73 25.89
N ALA A 402 17.48 -5.55 25.71
CA ALA A 402 17.62 -4.42 26.63
C ALA A 402 16.36 -4.19 27.48
N GLY A 403 15.20 -4.70 27.04
CA GLY A 403 13.90 -4.52 27.69
C GLY A 403 13.28 -3.14 27.52
N ARG A 404 13.76 -2.36 26.54
CA ARG A 404 13.33 -0.98 26.26
C ARG A 404 13.76 -0.56 24.86
N SER A 405 13.16 0.49 24.30
CA SER A 405 13.53 1.01 22.99
C SER A 405 14.95 1.61 23.01
N PRO A 406 15.73 1.49 21.91
CA PRO A 406 17.02 2.17 21.78
C PRO A 406 16.91 3.69 21.76
N PHE A 407 15.70 4.23 21.55
CA PHE A 407 15.40 5.65 21.46
C PHE A 407 14.69 6.19 22.70
N ASP A 408 14.42 5.34 23.70
CA ASP A 408 13.83 5.76 24.97
C ASP A 408 14.75 6.76 25.67
N ILE A 409 14.31 8.01 25.73
CA ILE A 409 14.94 9.05 26.52
C ILE A 409 14.05 9.24 27.73
N ILE A 410 14.57 8.87 28.89
CA ILE A 410 13.91 9.18 30.17
C ILE A 410 14.09 10.69 30.38
N THR A 411 13.03 11.46 30.16
CA THR A 411 12.97 12.90 30.37
C THR A 411 11.69 13.27 31.09
N ASP A 412 11.79 14.11 32.11
CA ASP A 412 10.65 14.65 32.85
C ASP A 412 9.92 15.78 32.08
N ASN A 413 10.41 16.15 30.89
CA ASN A 413 9.83 17.21 30.07
C ASN A 413 8.78 16.65 29.09
N PRO A 414 7.49 17.03 29.22
CA PRO A 414 6.41 16.54 28.35
C PRO A 414 6.60 16.87 26.86
N ASP A 415 7.27 17.98 26.55
CA ASP A 415 7.53 18.42 25.17
C ASP A 415 8.49 17.48 24.42
N MET A 416 9.16 16.56 25.13
CA MET A 416 10.07 15.56 24.54
C MET A 416 9.41 14.20 24.28
N ASN A 417 8.08 14.08 24.48
CA ASN A 417 7.30 12.88 24.14
C ASN A 417 6.54 13.03 22.81
N THR A 418 7.06 13.81 21.87
CA THR A 418 6.48 13.98 20.53
C THR A 418 7.16 13.07 19.51
N GLU A 419 6.43 12.68 18.46
CA GLU A 419 6.99 11.89 17.34
C GLU A 419 8.13 12.64 16.63
N GLU A 420 8.01 13.95 16.48
CA GLU A 420 9.05 14.81 15.90
C GLU A 420 10.37 14.72 16.67
N TYR A 421 10.31 14.73 18.00
CA TYR A 421 11.49 14.56 18.84
C TYR A 421 12.08 13.15 18.72
N LEU A 422 11.23 12.12 18.70
CA LEU A 422 11.66 10.74 18.45
C LEU A 422 12.39 10.62 17.10
N PHE A 423 11.87 11.22 16.04
CA PHE A 423 12.50 11.22 14.71
C PHE A 423 13.86 11.91 14.73
N GLN A 424 13.97 13.06 15.42
CA GLN A 424 15.26 13.71 15.62
C GLN A 424 16.26 12.79 16.34
N VAL A 425 15.81 12.07 17.36
CA VAL A 425 16.64 11.14 18.13
C VAL A 425 17.13 9.98 17.28
N ILE A 426 16.25 9.40 16.46
CA ILE A 426 16.58 8.35 15.50
C ILE A 426 17.65 8.84 14.51
N LEU A 427 17.54 10.07 14.02
CA LEU A 427 18.47 10.64 13.05
C LEU A 427 19.83 11.00 13.64
N GLU A 428 19.86 11.63 14.81
CA GLU A 428 21.05 12.33 15.32
C GLU A 428 21.75 11.58 16.45
N LYS A 429 21.01 10.97 17.38
CA LYS A 429 21.62 10.47 18.62
C LYS A 429 22.34 9.14 18.39
N PRO A 430 23.57 8.96 18.90
CA PRO A 430 24.25 7.67 18.86
C PRO A 430 23.56 6.68 19.81
N ILE A 431 23.26 5.48 19.31
CA ILE A 431 22.62 4.43 20.11
C ILE A 431 23.63 3.85 21.09
N ARG A 432 23.29 3.86 22.37
CA ARG A 432 24.16 3.37 23.45
C ARG A 432 23.79 1.94 23.82
N ILE A 433 24.63 1.00 23.41
CA ILE A 433 24.45 -0.42 23.75
C ILE A 433 24.72 -0.64 25.26
N PRO A 434 23.80 -1.30 26.01
CA PRO A 434 24.01 -1.60 27.41
C PRO A 434 25.27 -2.45 27.66
N ARG A 435 26.06 -2.08 28.68
CA ARG A 435 27.30 -2.81 29.06
C ARG A 435 27.05 -4.26 29.50
N SER A 436 25.81 -4.61 29.84
CA SER A 436 25.40 -5.97 30.19
C SER A 436 25.35 -6.91 28.99
N LEU A 437 25.32 -6.39 27.76
CA LEU A 437 25.27 -7.21 26.55
C LEU A 437 26.67 -7.68 26.16
N SER A 438 26.75 -8.89 25.60
CA SER A 438 27.97 -9.47 25.10
C SER A 438 28.55 -8.66 23.94
N VAL A 439 29.85 -8.82 23.68
CA VAL A 439 30.52 -8.18 22.53
C VAL A 439 29.85 -8.60 21.21
N LYS A 440 29.35 -9.84 21.12
CA LYS A 440 28.66 -10.36 19.93
C LYS A 440 27.30 -9.68 19.74
N ALA A 441 26.52 -9.53 20.80
CA ALA A 441 25.25 -8.80 20.79
C ALA A 441 25.45 -7.32 20.45
N ALA A 442 26.46 -6.68 21.05
CA ALA A 442 26.80 -5.30 20.72
C ALA A 442 27.22 -5.13 19.25
N SER A 443 27.97 -6.09 18.70
CA SER A 443 28.40 -6.10 17.30
C SER A 443 27.21 -6.19 16.34
N VAL A 444 26.29 -7.14 16.56
CA VAL A 444 25.13 -7.33 15.67
C VAL A 444 24.19 -6.12 15.71
N LEU A 445 23.94 -5.57 16.90
CA LEU A 445 23.11 -4.38 17.06
C LEU A 445 23.70 -3.17 16.35
N LYS A 446 25.02 -2.95 16.46
CA LYS A 446 25.70 -1.87 15.73
C LYS A 446 25.64 -2.07 14.21
N GLY A 447 25.69 -3.32 13.75
CA GLY A 447 25.56 -3.66 12.33
C GLY A 447 24.19 -3.31 11.77
N PHE A 448 23.11 -3.78 12.41
CA PHE A 448 21.74 -3.50 11.97
C PHE A 448 21.32 -2.04 12.19
N LEU A 449 21.76 -1.42 13.29
CA LEU A 449 21.43 -0.03 13.64
C LEU A 449 22.43 0.97 13.07
N ASN A 450 23.08 0.64 11.95
CA ASN A 450 23.87 1.61 11.20
C ASN A 450 22.93 2.59 10.47
N LYS A 451 23.13 3.89 10.67
CA LYS A 451 22.28 4.94 10.09
C LYS A 451 22.51 5.15 8.60
N ASP A 452 23.62 4.64 8.06
CA ASP A 452 23.85 4.54 6.63
C ASP A 452 23.36 3.16 6.16
N PRO A 453 22.32 3.09 5.31
CA PRO A 453 21.81 1.81 4.82
C PRO A 453 22.84 1.02 3.99
N LYS A 454 23.84 1.68 3.39
CA LYS A 454 24.87 0.99 2.58
C LYS A 454 25.87 0.21 3.43
N GLU A 455 26.13 0.69 4.64
CA GLU A 455 27.04 0.08 5.62
C GLU A 455 26.29 -0.77 6.66
N ARG A 456 24.98 -0.92 6.49
CA ARG A 456 24.11 -1.69 7.40
C ARG A 456 24.23 -3.18 7.12
N LEU A 457 24.29 -3.98 8.19
CA LEU A 457 24.28 -5.44 8.11
C LEU A 457 23.01 -5.91 7.38
N GLY A 458 23.16 -6.81 6.40
CA GLY A 458 22.05 -7.27 5.56
C GLY A 458 21.86 -6.52 4.24
N CYS A 459 22.50 -5.36 4.07
CA CYS A 459 22.25 -4.48 2.92
C CYS A 459 23.30 -4.55 1.80
N GLN A 460 24.36 -5.34 1.97
CA GLN A 460 25.34 -5.56 0.91
C GLN A 460 24.69 -6.29 -0.28
N VAL A 461 24.80 -5.71 -1.47
CA VAL A 461 24.04 -6.16 -2.67
C VAL A 461 24.28 -7.63 -3.01
N GLN A 462 25.50 -8.14 -2.80
CA GLN A 462 25.87 -9.51 -3.18
C GLN A 462 25.87 -10.49 -2.00
N THR A 463 26.09 -9.99 -0.78
CA THR A 463 26.36 -10.83 0.40
C THR A 463 25.41 -10.60 1.55
N GLY A 464 24.43 -9.69 1.43
CA GLY A 464 23.62 -9.18 2.54
C GLY A 464 23.13 -10.25 3.51
N PHE A 465 22.37 -11.25 3.02
CA PHE A 465 21.86 -12.32 3.89
C PHE A 465 22.96 -13.28 4.36
N SER A 466 23.98 -13.55 3.53
CA SER A 466 25.14 -14.35 3.93
C SER A 466 25.94 -13.70 5.05
N ASP A 467 26.05 -12.37 5.07
CA ASP A 467 26.72 -11.60 6.11
C ASP A 467 25.97 -11.71 7.44
N ILE A 468 24.62 -11.74 7.39
CA ILE A 468 23.79 -12.04 8.57
C ILE A 468 24.05 -13.47 9.07
N LYS A 469 23.96 -14.48 8.18
CA LYS A 469 24.15 -15.90 8.55
C LYS A 469 25.52 -16.16 9.18
N SER A 470 26.57 -15.49 8.69
CA SER A 470 27.95 -15.66 9.14
C SER A 470 28.33 -14.78 10.33
N HIS A 471 27.50 -13.80 10.71
CA HIS A 471 27.79 -12.90 11.81
C HIS A 471 27.96 -13.68 13.13
N THR A 472 28.97 -13.31 13.93
CA THR A 472 29.37 -14.07 15.14
C THR A 472 28.28 -14.26 16.19
N PHE A 473 27.28 -13.38 16.20
CA PHE A 473 26.09 -13.50 17.05
C PHE A 473 25.23 -14.73 16.68
N PHE A 474 25.12 -15.07 15.40
CA PHE A 474 24.31 -16.19 14.90
C PHE A 474 25.10 -17.50 14.73
N ARG A 475 26.37 -17.55 15.15
CA ARG A 475 27.27 -18.71 14.94
C ARG A 475 26.71 -20.05 15.42
N SER A 476 25.84 -20.07 16.42
CA SER A 476 25.24 -21.29 16.97
C SER A 476 23.97 -21.75 16.24
N ILE A 477 23.48 -20.97 15.26
CA ILE A 477 22.27 -21.31 14.52
C ILE A 477 22.63 -22.21 13.34
N ASP A 478 22.01 -23.39 13.32
CA ASP A 478 21.88 -24.18 12.11
C ASP A 478 20.66 -23.67 11.34
N TRP A 479 20.92 -22.92 10.27
CA TRP A 479 19.88 -22.22 9.52
C TRP A 479 18.95 -23.15 8.76
N ASP A 480 19.46 -24.31 8.30
CA ASP A 480 18.68 -25.25 7.51
C ASP A 480 17.73 -26.04 8.44
N GLN A 481 18.22 -26.44 9.62
CA GLN A 481 17.37 -27.03 10.66
C GLN A 481 16.35 -26.02 11.20
N LEU A 482 16.74 -24.75 11.35
CA LEU A 482 15.84 -23.70 11.82
C LEU A 482 14.69 -23.50 10.82
N GLU A 483 15.01 -23.35 9.52
CA GLU A 483 14.01 -23.20 8.46
C GLU A 483 13.03 -24.38 8.38
N GLN A 484 13.49 -25.59 8.74
CA GLN A 484 12.65 -26.80 8.81
C GLN A 484 11.91 -26.96 10.15
N LYS A 485 11.95 -25.96 11.05
CA LYS A 485 11.41 -26.01 12.42
C LYS A 485 11.91 -27.21 13.25
N GLN A 486 13.16 -27.63 13.04
CA GLN A 486 13.79 -28.73 13.79
C GLN A 486 14.54 -28.25 15.04
N VAL A 487 14.82 -26.95 15.14
CA VAL A 487 15.43 -26.35 16.32
C VAL A 487 14.35 -26.07 17.36
N THR A 488 14.48 -26.61 18.56
CA THR A 488 13.51 -26.42 19.65
C THR A 488 13.43 -24.95 20.08
N PRO A 489 12.22 -24.34 20.13
CA PRO A 489 12.06 -22.98 20.64
C PRO A 489 12.49 -22.82 22.10
N PRO A 490 13.04 -21.66 22.47
CA PRO A 490 13.54 -21.39 23.83
C PRO A 490 12.41 -21.14 24.84
N PHE A 491 11.19 -20.89 24.35
CA PHE A 491 9.99 -20.69 25.14
C PHE A 491 8.81 -21.32 24.41
N LYS A 492 8.03 -22.11 25.15
CA LYS A 492 6.77 -22.66 24.66
C LYS A 492 5.61 -21.93 25.34
N PRO A 493 4.73 -21.24 24.57
CA PRO A 493 3.56 -20.59 25.12
C PRO A 493 2.66 -21.56 25.89
N GLN A 494 2.00 -21.07 26.94
CA GLN A 494 1.02 -21.86 27.69
C GLN A 494 -0.35 -21.66 27.06
N ILE A 495 -0.98 -22.76 26.65
CA ILE A 495 -2.35 -22.79 26.13
C ILE A 495 -3.21 -23.49 27.19
N THR A 496 -4.02 -22.72 27.90
CA THR A 496 -4.74 -23.15 29.11
C THR A 496 -6.24 -23.35 28.89
N ASP A 497 -6.83 -22.65 27.94
CA ASP A 497 -8.22 -22.77 27.51
C ASP A 497 -8.33 -23.41 26.12
N GLU A 498 -9.57 -23.70 25.70
CA GLU A 498 -9.87 -24.39 24.42
C GLU A 498 -9.30 -23.64 23.20
N TYR A 499 -9.16 -22.32 23.30
CA TYR A 499 -8.80 -21.44 22.19
C TYR A 499 -7.40 -20.81 22.33
N GLY A 500 -6.77 -20.82 23.50
CA GLY A 500 -5.54 -20.08 23.78
C GLY A 500 -5.75 -18.57 24.00
N LEU A 501 -6.93 -18.14 24.47
CA LEU A 501 -7.28 -16.72 24.58
C LEU A 501 -6.53 -15.99 25.70
N ASP A 502 -5.95 -16.73 26.65
CA ASP A 502 -5.14 -16.17 27.74
C ASP A 502 -3.85 -15.47 27.26
N ASN A 503 -3.44 -15.72 26.01
CA ASN A 503 -2.31 -15.05 25.36
C ASN A 503 -2.70 -13.80 24.55
N PHE A 504 -3.97 -13.40 24.60
CA PHE A 504 -4.48 -12.19 23.93
C PHE A 504 -4.86 -11.14 24.98
N ASP A 505 -4.75 -9.87 24.62
CA ASP A 505 -5.12 -8.79 25.53
C ASP A 505 -6.61 -8.83 25.86
N THR A 506 -6.91 -8.85 27.17
CA THR A 506 -8.27 -8.81 27.72
C THR A 506 -9.09 -7.61 27.24
N GLN A 507 -8.45 -6.51 26.82
CA GLN A 507 -9.17 -5.38 26.23
C GLN A 507 -9.95 -5.79 24.97
N PHE A 508 -9.44 -6.76 24.21
CA PHE A 508 -10.07 -7.26 22.99
C PHE A 508 -10.98 -8.45 23.30
N THR A 509 -10.54 -9.42 24.10
CA THR A 509 -11.34 -10.64 24.35
C THR A 509 -12.62 -10.37 25.16
N ASN A 510 -12.66 -9.25 25.89
CA ASN A 510 -13.88 -8.75 26.55
C ASN A 510 -14.82 -7.96 25.62
N GLU A 511 -14.41 -7.61 24.40
CA GLU A 511 -15.31 -6.94 23.45
C GLU A 511 -16.47 -7.86 23.03
N PRO A 512 -17.66 -7.29 22.76
CA PRO A 512 -18.76 -8.06 22.22
C PRO A 512 -18.39 -8.66 20.86
N VAL A 513 -18.72 -9.93 20.68
CA VAL A 513 -18.47 -10.71 19.46
C VAL A 513 -19.49 -10.34 18.39
N GLN A 514 -19.34 -9.12 17.87
CA GLN A 514 -20.18 -8.59 16.81
C GLN A 514 -19.37 -7.66 15.90
N LEU A 515 -19.78 -7.60 14.64
CA LEU A 515 -19.35 -6.55 13.73
C LEU A 515 -20.10 -5.26 14.08
N THR A 516 -19.44 -4.11 13.94
CA THR A 516 -20.11 -2.82 14.10
C THR A 516 -21.28 -2.76 13.11
N PRO A 517 -22.47 -2.28 13.50
CA PRO A 517 -23.59 -2.11 12.58
C PRO A 517 -23.23 -1.25 11.35
N ASP A 518 -23.95 -1.48 10.27
CA ASP A 518 -23.75 -0.77 9.01
C ASP A 518 -24.43 0.60 8.99
N ASP A 519 -23.75 1.57 8.38
CA ASP A 519 -24.34 2.85 7.98
C ASP A 519 -24.74 2.76 6.50
N GLU A 520 -26.06 2.74 6.24
CA GLU A 520 -26.59 2.66 4.88
C GLU A 520 -26.15 3.83 4.00
N GLU A 521 -25.95 5.03 4.57
CA GLU A 521 -25.56 6.18 3.79
C GLU A 521 -24.10 6.06 3.35
N ALA A 522 -23.23 5.55 4.23
CA ALA A 522 -21.86 5.24 3.90
C ALA A 522 -21.79 4.17 2.79
N ILE A 523 -22.56 3.07 2.93
CA ILE A 523 -22.59 1.98 1.93
C ILE A 523 -22.99 2.47 0.54
N ARG A 524 -23.99 3.34 0.44
CA ARG A 524 -24.46 3.88 -0.85
C ARG A 524 -23.40 4.69 -1.59
N ARG A 525 -22.38 5.21 -0.88
CA ARG A 525 -21.27 5.99 -1.47
C ARG A 525 -20.11 5.10 -1.94
N ILE A 526 -20.09 3.82 -1.58
CA ILE A 526 -19.01 2.89 -1.92
C ILE A 526 -19.16 2.41 -3.37
N ASP A 527 -18.12 2.60 -4.20
CA ASP A 527 -18.05 1.98 -5.52
C ASP A 527 -17.69 0.49 -5.39
N GLN A 528 -18.71 -0.36 -5.36
CA GLN A 528 -18.54 -1.81 -5.26
C GLN A 528 -17.67 -2.40 -6.39
N THR A 529 -17.55 -1.72 -7.52
CA THR A 529 -16.77 -2.22 -8.66
C THR A 529 -15.26 -2.17 -8.43
N GLU A 530 -14.80 -1.42 -7.42
CA GLU A 530 -13.39 -1.37 -7.02
C GLU A 530 -12.93 -2.65 -6.29
N PHE A 531 -13.88 -3.41 -5.74
CA PHE A 531 -13.61 -4.65 -5.00
C PHE A 531 -13.95 -5.93 -5.79
N GLU A 532 -14.35 -5.82 -7.06
CA GLU A 532 -14.62 -6.98 -7.92
C GLU A 532 -13.38 -7.89 -8.05
N GLY A 533 -13.52 -9.19 -7.72
CA GLY A 533 -12.41 -10.15 -7.76
C GLY A 533 -11.56 -10.18 -6.48
N PHE A 534 -12.05 -9.56 -5.40
CA PHE A 534 -11.46 -9.71 -4.08
C PHE A 534 -11.55 -11.15 -3.57
N GLU A 535 -12.59 -11.89 -3.97
CA GLU A 535 -12.80 -13.28 -3.59
C GLU A 535 -11.60 -14.16 -3.92
N TYR A 536 -11.23 -15.02 -2.98
CA TYR A 536 -10.12 -15.95 -3.10
C TYR A 536 -10.32 -17.12 -2.16
N ILE A 537 -9.92 -18.30 -2.58
CA ILE A 537 -9.74 -19.45 -1.71
C ILE A 537 -8.40 -20.06 -2.05
N ASN A 538 -7.59 -20.33 -1.04
CA ASN A 538 -6.25 -20.86 -1.22
C ASN A 538 -6.35 -22.32 -1.72
N PRO A 539 -5.90 -22.60 -2.96
CA PRO A 539 -6.01 -23.94 -3.54
C PRO A 539 -5.15 -24.97 -2.81
N LEU A 540 -4.09 -24.53 -2.12
CA LEU A 540 -3.20 -25.43 -1.39
C LEU A 540 -3.85 -25.93 -0.09
N LEU A 541 -4.59 -25.05 0.61
CA LEU A 541 -5.24 -25.38 1.87
C LEU A 541 -6.53 -26.20 1.68
N LEU A 542 -7.26 -25.98 0.59
CA LEU A 542 -8.40 -26.82 0.19
C LEU A 542 -8.02 -28.30 0.02
N SER A 543 -6.85 -28.57 -0.59
CA SER A 543 -6.42 -29.95 -0.87
C SER A 543 -6.11 -30.77 0.39
N THR A 544 -5.65 -30.10 1.45
CA THR A 544 -5.41 -30.70 2.77
C THR A 544 -6.69 -30.92 3.57
N GLU A 545 -7.74 -30.12 3.35
CA GLU A 545 -9.02 -30.25 4.05
C GLU A 545 -10.01 -31.20 3.35
N GLU A 546 -9.94 -31.35 2.02
CA GLU A 546 -10.76 -32.31 1.26
C GLU A 546 -10.20 -33.74 1.26
N SER A 547 -8.99 -33.96 1.80
CA SER A 547 -8.35 -35.27 1.89
C SER A 547 -8.55 -36.00 3.22
N VAL A 548 -9.48 -35.52 4.06
CA VAL A 548 -9.88 -36.18 5.33
C VAL A 548 -11.23 -36.88 5.19
#